data_AF-A0A8T5VAP6-F1
#
_entry.id   AF-A0A8T5VAP6-F1
#
_cell.length_a   1.000
_cell.length_b   1.000
_cell.length_c   1.000
_cell.angle_alpha   90.00
_cell.angle_beta   90.00
_cell.angle_gamma   90.00
#
_symmetry.space_group_name_H-M   'P 1'
#
loop_
_entity.id
_entity.type
_entity.pdbx_description
1 polymer ?
#
loop_
_entity_poly.entity_id
_entity_poly.type
_entity_poly.pdbx_seq_one_letter_code
_entity_poly.pdbx_strand_id
1 'polypeptide(L)'
;MPETGGFSRQRLGEARTVLAFSRELALKVRDGSVKLDQALATVAEARKAVETDEGKFARLDKEAPDLAELVTEDRMKLDEAIAALDARQRQAEAEEKNKREVEMRLSEALYRGALAWAVPAFVNEVAERLADNPDYRRDFLERLRLDPSTLADIRKGADHFFDVLTNQKD
;
A
#
# COMPACT_ATOMS: atom_id res chain seq x y z
N MET A 1 -11.02 26.49 17.02
CA MET A 1 -10.87 25.09 17.50
C MET A 1 -9.89 24.43 16.55
N PRO A 2 -8.74 23.90 16.99
CA PRO A 2 -7.78 23.33 16.05
C PRO A 2 -8.31 21.99 15.53
N GLU A 3 -8.25 21.84 14.22
CA GLU A 3 -8.64 20.65 13.47
C GLU A 3 -7.75 19.46 13.86
N THR A 4 -8.33 18.41 14.43
CA THR A 4 -7.67 17.12 14.50
C THR A 4 -7.70 16.52 13.09
N GLY A 5 -6.63 16.73 12.32
CA GLY A 5 -6.43 16.04 11.04
C GLY A 5 -6.64 14.53 11.25
N GLY A 6 -7.39 13.91 10.34
CA GLY A 6 -7.88 12.54 10.49
C GLY A 6 -6.76 11.51 10.66
N PHE A 7 -6.37 11.22 11.90
CA PHE A 7 -5.56 10.06 12.22
C PHE A 7 -6.46 8.83 12.27
N SER A 8 -6.14 7.79 11.51
CA SER A 8 -6.92 6.55 11.56
C SER A 8 -6.89 5.99 12.98
N ARG A 9 -8.00 5.42 13.45
CA ARG A 9 -8.08 4.77 14.78
C ARG A 9 -6.95 3.74 14.98
N GLN A 10 -6.52 3.12 13.89
CA GLN A 10 -5.38 2.21 13.86
C GLN A 10 -4.06 2.90 14.25
N ARG A 11 -3.71 4.04 13.64
CA ARG A 11 -2.49 4.81 13.97
C ARG A 11 -2.43 5.22 15.44
N LEU A 12 -3.58 5.57 16.02
CA LEU A 12 -3.72 5.85 17.45
C LEU A 12 -3.49 4.60 18.32
N GLY A 13 -4.00 3.44 17.90
CA GLY A 13 -3.74 2.16 18.56
C GLY A 13 -2.26 1.74 18.52
N GLU A 14 -1.62 1.94 17.38
CA GLU A 14 -0.18 1.73 17.18
C GLU A 14 0.66 2.61 18.10
N ALA A 15 0.37 3.91 18.16
CA ALA A 15 1.08 4.84 19.05
C ALA A 15 0.92 4.48 20.53
N ARG A 16 -0.27 4.03 20.93
CA ARG A 16 -0.52 3.53 22.29
C ARG A 16 0.30 2.28 22.60
N THR A 17 0.43 1.37 21.64
CA THR A 17 1.24 0.16 21.78
C THR A 17 2.71 0.50 22.04
N VAL A 18 3.27 1.47 21.30
CA VAL A 18 4.66 1.94 21.52
C VAL A 18 4.81 2.55 22.92
N LEU A 19 3.86 3.41 23.33
CA LEU A 19 3.90 4.05 24.65
C LEU A 19 3.79 3.05 25.80
N ALA A 20 2.96 2.03 25.66
CA ALA A 20 2.80 0.98 26.67
C ALA A 20 4.07 0.11 26.81
N PHE A 21 4.83 -0.05 25.73
CA PHE A 21 6.08 -0.81 25.74
C PHE A 21 7.26 -0.01 26.29
N SER A 22 7.50 1.20 25.79
CA SER A 22 8.62 2.04 26.22
C SER A 22 8.31 3.53 26.09
N ARG A 23 8.33 4.23 27.23
CA ARG A 23 8.17 5.68 27.28
C ARG A 23 9.28 6.41 26.51
N GLU A 24 10.52 5.94 26.60
CA GLU A 24 11.64 6.54 25.88
C GLU A 24 11.46 6.42 24.35
N LEU A 25 11.03 5.25 23.88
CA LEU A 25 10.77 5.02 22.46
C LEU A 25 9.61 5.90 21.96
N ALA A 26 8.55 6.04 22.76
CA ALA A 26 7.44 6.93 22.45
C ALA A 26 7.85 8.41 22.38
N LEU A 27 8.77 8.86 23.25
CA LEU A 27 9.33 10.22 23.19
C LEU A 27 10.12 10.42 21.90
N LYS A 28 10.92 9.43 21.48
CA LYS A 28 11.65 9.48 20.20
C LYS A 28 10.71 9.60 18.98
N VAL A 29 9.56 8.94 19.02
CA VAL A 29 8.51 9.06 17.98
C VAL A 29 7.85 10.43 18.01
N ARG A 30 7.47 10.92 19.19
CA ARG A 30 6.89 12.26 19.37
C ARG A 30 7.81 13.35 18.84
N ASP A 31 9.10 13.24 19.12
CA ASP A 31 10.11 14.24 18.76
C ASP A 31 10.57 14.10 17.28
N GLY A 32 9.98 13.16 16.52
CA GLY A 32 10.26 12.94 15.11
C GLY A 32 11.60 12.25 14.81
N SER A 33 12.36 11.88 15.85
CA SER A 33 13.66 11.22 15.70
C SER A 33 13.56 9.76 15.21
N VAL A 34 12.42 9.10 15.43
CA VAL A 34 12.11 7.74 14.97
C VAL A 34 10.70 7.73 14.39
N LYS A 35 10.50 7.08 13.23
CA LYS A 35 9.14 6.94 12.66
C LYS A 35 8.32 5.95 13.48
N LEU A 36 6.99 6.16 13.57
CA LEU A 36 6.09 5.26 14.30
C LEU A 36 6.24 3.80 13.85
N ASP A 37 6.35 3.55 12.55
CA ASP A 37 6.54 2.20 11.99
C ASP A 37 7.84 1.53 12.47
N GLN A 38 8.92 2.31 12.59
CA GLN A 38 10.21 1.81 13.10
C GLN A 38 10.12 1.49 14.58
N ALA A 39 9.42 2.31 15.36
CA ALA A 39 9.19 2.03 16.77
C ALA A 39 8.33 0.77 16.99
N LEU A 40 7.30 0.57 16.16
CA LEU A 40 6.49 -0.65 16.19
C LEU A 40 7.31 -1.90 15.87
N ALA A 41 8.21 -1.83 14.89
CA ALA A 41 9.13 -2.93 14.59
C ALA A 41 10.00 -3.28 15.80
N THR A 42 10.56 -2.27 16.50
CA THR A 42 11.33 -2.49 17.73
C THR A 42 10.49 -3.14 18.84
N VAL A 43 9.24 -2.72 19.02
CA VAL A 43 8.32 -3.35 19.99
C VAL A 43 8.05 -4.80 19.62
N ALA A 44 7.83 -5.09 18.33
CA ALA A 44 7.58 -6.45 17.85
C ALA A 44 8.78 -7.36 18.10
N GLU A 45 9.99 -6.93 17.76
CA GLU A 45 11.22 -7.71 17.98
C GLU A 45 11.49 -7.96 19.47
N ALA A 46 11.25 -6.97 20.33
CA ALA A 46 11.40 -7.17 21.77
C ALA A 46 10.36 -8.14 22.35
N ARG A 47 9.14 -8.18 21.80
CA ARG A 47 8.13 -9.18 22.19
C ARG A 47 8.50 -10.57 21.73
N LYS A 48 9.04 -10.73 20.52
CA LYS A 48 9.56 -12.02 20.02
C LYS A 48 10.70 -12.56 20.89
N ALA A 49 11.57 -11.68 21.40
CA ALA A 49 12.67 -12.07 22.28
C ALA A 49 12.23 -12.63 23.64
N VAL A 50 10.98 -12.37 24.05
CA VAL A 50 10.39 -12.83 25.33
C VAL A 50 9.34 -13.93 25.10
N GLU A 51 9.07 -14.29 23.84
CA GLU A 51 8.07 -15.29 23.50
C GLU A 51 8.55 -16.70 23.90
N THR A 52 7.77 -17.38 24.75
CA THR A 52 8.05 -18.75 25.15
C THR A 52 7.79 -19.71 23.99
N ASP A 53 8.40 -20.90 24.02
CA ASP A 53 8.17 -21.92 23.00
C ASP A 53 6.69 -22.34 22.91
N GLU A 54 5.98 -22.38 24.04
CA GLU A 54 4.53 -22.58 24.09
C GLU A 54 3.76 -21.45 23.37
N GLY A 55 4.19 -20.20 23.56
CA GLY A 55 3.60 -19.03 22.90
C GLY A 55 3.83 -19.04 21.39
N LYS A 56 5.06 -19.36 20.97
CA LYS A 56 5.43 -19.54 19.56
C LYS A 56 4.59 -20.64 18.92
N PHE A 57 4.50 -21.81 19.56
CA PHE A 57 3.73 -22.93 19.02
C PHE A 57 2.24 -22.59 18.91
N ALA A 58 1.65 -21.94 19.93
CA ALA A 58 0.26 -21.48 19.87
C ALA A 58 -0.01 -20.48 18.74
N ARG A 59 0.94 -19.57 18.46
CA ARG A 59 0.85 -18.67 17.30
C ARG A 59 0.90 -19.45 15.99
N LEU A 60 1.82 -20.39 15.90
CA LEU A 60 2.01 -21.23 14.72
C LEU A 60 0.75 -22.06 14.42
N ASP A 61 0.18 -22.73 15.43
CA ASP A 61 -1.03 -23.53 15.31
C ASP A 61 -2.24 -22.71 14.82
N LYS A 62 -2.33 -21.45 15.26
CA LYS A 62 -3.41 -20.54 14.85
C LYS A 62 -3.23 -19.97 13.45
N GLU A 63 -2.01 -19.56 13.10
CA GLU A 63 -1.76 -18.73 11.91
C GLU A 63 -1.20 -19.52 10.72
N ALA A 64 -0.54 -20.65 10.97
CA ALA A 64 -0.04 -21.57 9.96
C ALA A 64 -0.08 -23.02 10.49
N PRO A 65 -1.28 -23.65 10.56
CA PRO A 65 -1.45 -25.02 11.04
C PRO A 65 -0.56 -26.03 10.30
N ASP A 66 -0.28 -25.79 9.01
CA ASP A 66 0.62 -26.60 8.20
C ASP A 66 2.06 -26.61 8.72
N LEU A 67 2.54 -25.46 9.23
CA LEU A 67 3.87 -25.37 9.84
C LEU A 67 3.87 -25.96 11.24
N ALA A 68 2.77 -25.84 11.99
CA ALA A 68 2.63 -26.46 13.31
C ALA A 68 2.63 -27.99 13.24
N GLU A 69 2.00 -28.56 12.21
CA GLU A 69 2.03 -30.00 11.94
C GLU A 69 3.46 -30.47 11.66
N LEU A 70 4.23 -29.74 10.84
CA LEU A 70 5.65 -30.07 10.57
C LEU A 70 6.54 -30.03 11.82
N VAL A 71 6.24 -29.13 12.76
CA VAL A 71 6.93 -29.10 14.06
C VAL A 71 6.52 -30.28 14.94
N THR A 72 5.23 -30.62 14.94
CA THR A 72 4.68 -31.76 15.70
C THR A 72 5.24 -33.10 15.19
N GLU A 73 5.47 -33.21 13.89
CA GLU A 73 6.09 -34.37 13.24
C GLU A 73 7.62 -34.42 13.37
N ASP A 74 8.24 -33.49 14.12
CA ASP A 74 9.71 -33.32 14.24
C ASP A 74 10.43 -33.13 12.88
N ARG A 75 9.70 -32.69 11.84
CA ARG A 75 10.23 -32.46 10.48
C ARG A 75 10.76 -31.05 10.28
N MET A 76 10.48 -30.14 11.21
CA MET A 76 10.93 -28.75 11.21
C MET A 76 11.09 -28.28 12.66
N LYS A 77 12.09 -27.47 12.96
CA LYS A 77 12.22 -26.90 14.31
C LYS A 77 11.23 -25.77 14.53
N LEU A 78 10.78 -25.57 15.77
CA LEU A 78 9.84 -24.50 16.12
C LEU A 78 10.33 -23.11 15.66
N ASP A 79 11.59 -22.77 15.89
CA ASP A 79 12.15 -21.48 15.47
C ASP A 79 12.22 -21.34 13.93
N GLU A 80 12.47 -22.45 13.21
CA GLU A 80 12.48 -22.46 11.74
C GLU A 80 11.06 -22.24 11.19
N ALA A 81 10.06 -22.87 11.80
CA ALA A 81 8.66 -22.71 11.44
C ALA A 81 8.15 -21.29 11.72
N ILE A 82 8.55 -20.69 12.85
CA ILE A 82 8.25 -19.29 13.17
C ILE A 82 8.90 -18.35 12.16
N ALA A 83 10.17 -18.57 11.81
CA ALA A 83 10.83 -17.76 10.79
C ALA A 83 10.14 -17.87 9.42
N ALA A 84 9.62 -19.05 9.07
CA ALA A 84 8.86 -19.27 7.85
C ALA A 84 7.50 -18.53 7.87
N LEU A 85 6.77 -18.57 8.99
CA LEU A 85 5.53 -17.80 9.19
C LEU A 85 5.79 -16.29 9.04
N ASP A 86 6.80 -15.77 9.73
CA ASP A 86 7.18 -14.34 9.68
C ASP A 86 7.61 -13.92 8.25
N ALA A 87 8.22 -14.82 7.48
CA ALA A 87 8.53 -14.57 6.08
C ALA A 87 7.26 -14.48 5.21
N ARG A 88 6.30 -15.40 5.38
CA ARG A 88 5.01 -15.38 4.68
C ARG A 88 4.26 -14.08 4.95
N GLN A 89 4.22 -13.64 6.22
CA GLN A 89 3.55 -12.40 6.61
C GLN A 89 4.20 -11.16 5.99
N ARG A 90 5.54 -11.05 6.06
CA ARG A 90 6.27 -9.93 5.43
C ARG A 90 6.06 -9.87 3.92
N GLN A 91 6.01 -11.02 3.25
CA GLN A 91 5.73 -11.06 1.82
C GLN A 91 4.32 -10.56 1.52
N ALA A 92 3.31 -11.04 2.25
CA ALA A 92 1.92 -10.59 2.08
C ALA A 92 1.77 -9.08 2.33
N GLU A 93 2.42 -8.54 3.37
CA GLU A 93 2.45 -7.11 3.67
C GLU A 93 3.13 -6.30 2.54
N ALA A 94 4.25 -6.78 2.01
CA ALA A 94 4.95 -6.13 0.92
C ALA A 94 4.13 -6.13 -0.38
N GLU A 95 3.44 -7.24 -0.68
CA GLU A 95 2.54 -7.36 -1.81
C GLU A 95 1.36 -6.40 -1.70
N GLU A 96 0.73 -6.33 -0.52
CA GLU A 96 -0.37 -5.40 -0.24
C GLU A 96 0.08 -3.93 -0.34
N LYS A 97 1.25 -3.61 0.21
CA LYS A 97 1.83 -2.27 0.07
C LYS A 97 2.08 -1.92 -1.39
N ASN A 98 2.61 -2.85 -2.18
CA ASN A 98 2.85 -2.64 -3.60
C ASN A 98 1.54 -2.44 -4.38
N LYS A 99 0.49 -3.20 -4.07
CA LYS A 99 -0.84 -3.01 -4.65
C LYS A 99 -1.37 -1.60 -4.39
N ARG A 100 -1.32 -1.15 -3.13
CA ARG A 100 -1.75 0.21 -2.75
C ARG A 100 -0.96 1.29 -3.47
N GLU A 101 0.35 1.12 -3.60
CA GLU A 101 1.20 2.06 -4.32
C GLU A 101 0.85 2.11 -5.81
N VAL A 102 0.60 0.96 -6.44
CA VAL A 102 0.15 0.89 -7.83
C VAL A 102 -1.20 1.56 -8.00
N GLU A 103 -2.16 1.28 -7.13
CA GLU A 103 -3.49 1.91 -7.12
C GLU A 103 -3.38 3.43 -7.00
N MET A 104 -2.56 3.94 -6.07
CA MET A 104 -2.33 5.37 -5.89
C MET A 104 -1.69 6.01 -7.13
N ARG A 105 -0.65 5.39 -7.68
CA ARG A 105 0.04 5.90 -8.87
C ARG A 105 -0.87 5.97 -10.08
N LEU A 106 -1.67 4.93 -10.31
CA LEU A 106 -2.62 4.90 -11.43
C LEU A 106 -3.73 5.95 -11.25
N SER A 107 -4.24 6.07 -10.03
CA SER A 107 -5.25 7.08 -9.67
C SER A 107 -4.72 8.51 -9.86
N GLU A 108 -3.50 8.78 -9.41
CA GLU A 108 -2.86 10.10 -9.58
C GLU A 108 -2.60 10.42 -11.05
N ALA A 109 -2.11 9.45 -11.82
CA ALA A 109 -1.88 9.61 -13.25
C ALA A 109 -3.19 9.92 -14.00
N LEU A 110 -4.27 9.18 -13.71
CA LEU A 110 -5.58 9.43 -14.30
C LEU A 110 -6.12 10.80 -13.88
N TYR A 111 -6.09 11.14 -12.59
CA TYR A 111 -6.59 12.42 -12.09
C TYR A 111 -5.87 13.61 -12.75
N ARG A 112 -4.54 13.62 -12.75
CA ARG A 112 -3.74 14.70 -13.35
C ARG A 112 -3.91 14.73 -14.87
N GLY A 113 -3.93 13.57 -15.52
CA GLY A 113 -4.15 13.46 -16.95
C GLY A 113 -5.51 14.00 -17.37
N ALA A 114 -6.58 13.53 -16.74
CA ALA A 114 -7.94 13.99 -17.01
C ALA A 114 -8.10 15.51 -16.81
N LEU A 115 -7.51 16.06 -15.75
CA LEU A 115 -7.50 17.50 -15.53
C LEU A 115 -6.78 18.26 -16.65
N ALA A 116 -5.64 17.77 -17.14
CA ALA A 116 -4.94 18.40 -18.27
C ALA A 116 -5.79 18.39 -19.55
N TRP A 117 -6.44 17.27 -19.85
CA TRP A 117 -7.34 17.12 -21.01
C TRP A 117 -8.66 17.89 -20.88
N ALA A 118 -9.00 18.37 -19.69
CA ALA A 118 -10.14 19.28 -19.49
C ALA A 118 -9.79 20.74 -19.85
N VAL A 119 -8.51 21.09 -20.05
CA VAL A 119 -8.07 22.46 -20.39
C VAL A 119 -8.16 22.68 -21.91
N PRO A 120 -9.05 23.57 -22.41
CA PRO A 120 -9.27 23.72 -23.86
C PRO A 120 -8.03 24.12 -24.65
N ALA A 121 -7.20 25.01 -24.09
CA ALA A 121 -5.96 25.46 -24.74
C ALA A 121 -4.98 24.30 -25.00
N PHE A 122 -4.83 23.40 -24.02
CA PHE A 122 -3.98 22.21 -24.15
C PHE A 122 -4.52 21.26 -25.22
N VAL A 123 -5.84 20.99 -25.21
CA VAL A 123 -6.48 20.11 -26.19
C VAL A 123 -6.30 20.63 -27.62
N ASN A 124 -6.52 21.94 -27.83
CA ASN A 124 -6.37 22.56 -29.15
C ASN A 124 -4.92 22.47 -29.64
N GLU A 125 -3.94 22.78 -28.78
CA GLU A 125 -2.53 22.68 -29.14
C GLU A 125 -2.11 21.25 -29.53
N VAL A 126 -2.60 20.23 -28.81
CA VAL A 126 -2.34 18.84 -29.16
C VAL A 126 -3.03 18.47 -30.48
N ALA A 127 -4.27 18.90 -30.70
CA ALA A 127 -5.01 18.63 -31.93
C ALA A 127 -4.33 19.26 -33.16
N GLU A 128 -3.89 20.50 -33.05
CA GLU A 128 -3.11 21.20 -34.09
C GLU A 128 -1.81 20.45 -34.40
N ARG A 129 -1.03 20.07 -33.38
CA ARG A 129 0.21 19.29 -33.59
C ARG A 129 -0.04 17.94 -34.26
N LEU A 130 -1.14 17.25 -33.92
CA LEU A 130 -1.50 15.97 -34.56
C LEU A 130 -1.92 16.17 -36.04
N ALA A 131 -2.53 17.30 -36.37
CA ALA A 131 -2.89 17.64 -37.74
C ALA A 131 -1.64 18.00 -38.57
N ASP A 132 -0.79 18.87 -38.03
CA ASP A 132 0.25 19.57 -38.78
C ASP A 132 1.63 18.88 -38.76
N ASN A 133 1.88 17.98 -37.82
CA ASN A 133 3.16 17.28 -37.67
C ASN A 133 2.98 15.75 -37.80
N PRO A 134 3.25 15.18 -38.99
CA PRO A 134 3.12 13.74 -39.24
C PRO A 134 4.03 12.86 -38.37
N ASP A 135 5.24 13.33 -38.04
CA ASP A 135 6.17 12.59 -37.18
C ASP A 135 5.65 12.55 -35.74
N TYR A 136 5.19 13.69 -35.22
CA TYR A 136 4.55 13.75 -33.91
C TYR A 136 3.31 12.85 -33.85
N ARG A 137 2.47 12.87 -34.88
CA ARG A 137 1.29 12.00 -34.96
C ARG A 137 1.67 10.52 -34.95
N ARG A 138 2.66 10.11 -35.74
CA ARG A 138 3.14 8.71 -35.75
C ARG A 138 3.62 8.31 -34.36
N ASP A 139 4.53 9.08 -33.77
CA ASP A 139 5.12 8.77 -32.46
C ASP A 139 4.04 8.75 -31.36
N PHE A 140 3.06 9.65 -31.43
CA PHE A 140 1.93 9.71 -30.51
C PHE A 140 1.07 8.43 -30.58
N LEU A 141 0.71 8.00 -31.79
CA LEU A 141 -0.09 6.79 -32.01
C LEU A 141 0.68 5.51 -31.64
N GLU A 142 1.96 5.44 -31.97
CA GLU A 142 2.82 4.29 -31.62
C GLU A 142 3.00 4.15 -30.11
N ARG A 143 3.16 5.27 -29.39
CA ARG A 143 3.30 5.26 -27.93
C ARG A 143 2.00 4.92 -27.22
N LEU A 144 0.87 5.44 -27.70
CA LEU A 144 -0.43 5.15 -27.08
C LEU A 144 -0.95 3.76 -27.45
N ARG A 145 -0.47 3.17 -28.55
CA ARG A 145 -0.95 1.88 -29.08
C ARG A 145 -2.48 1.83 -29.10
N LEU A 146 -3.10 2.91 -29.58
CA LEU A 146 -4.54 3.08 -29.53
C LEU A 146 -5.21 1.93 -30.29
N ASP A 147 -6.00 1.15 -29.57
CA ASP A 147 -6.96 0.22 -30.14
C ASP A 147 -8.33 0.91 -30.19
N PRO A 148 -8.86 1.26 -31.37
CA PRO A 148 -10.16 1.90 -31.50
C PRO A 148 -11.29 1.14 -30.79
N SER A 149 -11.19 -0.19 -30.66
CA SER A 149 -12.20 -1.01 -29.98
C SER A 149 -12.24 -0.77 -28.46
N THR A 150 -11.14 -0.24 -27.88
CA THR A 150 -11.00 0.01 -26.44
C THR A 150 -11.29 1.46 -26.04
N LEU A 151 -11.58 2.37 -27.00
CA LEU A 151 -11.86 3.77 -26.69
C LEU A 151 -13.10 3.95 -25.78
N ALA A 152 -14.10 3.08 -25.93
CA ALA A 152 -15.26 3.05 -25.04
C ALA A 152 -14.88 2.68 -23.60
N ASP A 153 -13.89 1.79 -23.43
CA ASP A 153 -13.41 1.37 -22.11
C ASP A 153 -12.62 2.47 -21.41
N ILE A 154 -11.91 3.34 -22.15
CA ILE A 154 -11.25 4.52 -21.57
C ILE A 154 -12.26 5.43 -20.91
N ARG A 155 -13.38 5.72 -21.59
CA ARG A 155 -14.47 6.54 -21.05
C ARG A 155 -15.09 5.89 -19.80
N LYS A 156 -15.43 4.59 -19.91
CA LYS A 156 -15.99 3.83 -18.79
C LYS A 156 -15.06 3.82 -17.57
N GLY A 157 -13.75 3.67 -17.79
CA GLY A 157 -12.74 3.73 -16.73
C GLY A 157 -12.69 5.08 -16.03
N ALA A 158 -12.76 6.18 -16.79
CA ALA A 158 -12.82 7.54 -16.24
C ALA A 158 -14.11 7.77 -15.42
N ASP A 159 -15.26 7.29 -15.90
CA ASP A 159 -16.53 7.38 -15.18
C ASP A 159 -16.48 6.59 -13.86
N HIS A 160 -15.97 5.35 -13.87
CA HIS A 160 -15.80 4.56 -12.64
C HIS A 160 -14.83 5.20 -11.64
N PHE A 161 -13.74 5.81 -12.13
CA PHE A 161 -12.83 6.54 -11.26
C PHE A 161 -13.51 7.74 -10.60
N PHE A 162 -14.31 8.50 -11.37
CA PHE A 162 -15.10 9.59 -10.83
C PHE A 162 -16.10 9.11 -9.76
N ASP A 163 -16.83 8.02 -10.03
CA ASP A 163 -17.74 7.41 -9.07
C ASP A 163 -17.05 7.04 -7.76
N VAL A 164 -15.84 6.48 -7.81
CA VAL A 164 -15.06 6.12 -6.62
C VAL A 164 -14.75 7.36 -5.78
N LEU A 165 -14.40 8.50 -6.42
CA LEU A 165 -14.08 9.74 -5.72
C LEU A 165 -15.33 10.41 -5.12
N THR A 166 -16.47 10.36 -5.81
CA THR A 166 -17.69 11.03 -5.35
C THR A 166 -18.53 10.19 -4.38
N ASN A 167 -18.37 8.87 -4.36
CA ASN A 167 -19.10 7.97 -3.46
C ASN A 167 -18.37 7.65 -2.15
N GLN A 168 -17.30 8.38 -1.81
CA GLN A 168 -16.71 8.32 -0.47
C GLN A 168 -17.68 8.99 0.51
N LYS A 169 -18.56 8.22 1.15
CA LYS A 169 -19.38 8.71 2.28
C LYS A 169 -18.46 8.95 3.48
N ASP A 170 -18.58 10.13 4.08
CA ASP A 170 -17.91 10.56 5.32
C ASP A 170 -18.13 9.59 6.50
#